data_AF-A0A7V0JI41-F1
#
_entry.id   AF-A0A7V0JI41-F1
#
_cell.length_a   1.000
_cell.length_b   1.000
_cell.length_c   1.000
_cell.angle_alpha   90.00
_cell.angle_beta   90.00
_cell.angle_gamma   90.00
#
_symmetry.space_group_name_H-M   'P 1'
#
loop_
_entity.id
_entity.type
_entity.pdbx_description
1 polymer ?
#
loop_
_entity_poly.entity_id
_entity_poly.type
_entity_poly.pdbx_seq_one_letter_code
_entity_poly.pdbx_strand_id
1 'polypeptide(L)' 'MDFTFSEEHEMVRELARKFADKEVRPHAEEIDKNCDVPREILDKAAELGFMGMPFPEEYGGAGLGEIGYCIML' A
#
# COMPACT_ATOMS: atom_id res chain seq x y z
N MET A 1 21.79 -9.38 -15.25
CA MET A 1 20.42 -8.90 -14.98
C MET A 1 20.54 -7.87 -13.88
N ASP A 2 19.88 -6.73 -14.07
CA ASP A 2 19.77 -5.69 -13.05
C ASP A 2 18.46 -5.90 -12.30
N PHE A 3 18.52 -5.94 -10.97
CA PHE A 3 17.39 -6.18 -10.08
C PHE A 3 17.11 -4.98 -9.17
N THR A 4 17.71 -3.83 -9.49
CA THR A 4 17.44 -2.59 -8.77
C THR A 4 16.00 -2.12 -9.01
N PHE A 5 15.41 -1.53 -7.97
CA PHE A 5 14.11 -0.90 -8.08
C PHE A 5 14.21 0.42 -8.83
N SER A 6 13.16 0.78 -9.57
CA SER A 6 13.01 2.10 -10.15
C SER A 6 12.79 3.13 -9.05
N GLU A 7 12.94 4.42 -9.39
CA GLU A 7 12.62 5.50 -8.46
C GLU A 7 11.17 5.43 -7.97
N GLU A 8 10.23 5.10 -8.85
CA GLU A 8 8.82 4.90 -8.51
C GLU A 8 8.62 3.76 -7.50
N HIS A 9 9.32 2.63 -7.69
CA HIS A 9 9.28 1.51 -6.74
C HIS A 9 9.82 1.89 -5.35
N GLU A 10 10.93 2.65 -5.28
CA GLU A 10 11.45 3.12 -3.99
C GLU A 10 10.51 4.14 -3.34
N MET A 11 9.85 5.00 -4.12
CA MET A 11 8.82 5.91 -3.61
C MET A 11 7.63 5.16 -2.99
N VAL A 12 7.14 4.12 -3.67
CA VAL A 12 6.07 3.24 -3.15
C VAL A 12 6.49 2.59 -1.84
N ARG A 13 7.72 2.05 -1.79
CA ARG A 13 8.27 1.42 -0.60
C ARG A 13 8.33 2.37 0.60
N GLU A 14 8.76 3.60 0.38
CA GLU A 14 8.77 4.62 1.44
C GLU A 14 7.37 4.99 1.90
N LEU A 15 6.44 5.19 0.95
CA LEU A 15 5.07 5.58 1.25
C LEU A 15 4.35 4.48 2.03
N ALA A 16 4.46 3.22 1.59
CA ALA A 16 3.90 2.06 2.27
C ALA A 16 4.44 1.92 3.70
N ARG A 17 5.76 2.09 3.89
CA ARG A 17 6.37 2.06 5.23
C ARG A 17 5.81 3.16 6.14
N LYS A 18 5.75 4.40 5.65
CA LYS A 18 5.24 5.55 6.43
C LYS A 18 3.77 5.36 6.79
N PHE A 19 2.97 4.84 5.87
CA PHE A 19 1.56 4.52 6.12
C PHE A 19 1.42 3.41 7.17
N ALA A 20 2.14 2.30 7.01
CA ALA A 20 2.09 1.19 7.94
C ALA A 20 2.49 1.63 9.38
N ASP A 21 3.54 2.44 9.52
CA ASP A 21 4.01 2.88 10.84
C ASP A 21 3.07 3.90 11.51
N LYS A 22 2.39 4.75 10.74
CA LYS A 22 1.53 5.81 11.28
C LYS A 22 0.07 5.42 11.43
N GLU A 23 -0.47 4.68 10.47
CA GLU A 23 -1.90 4.42 10.35
C GLU A 23 -2.26 2.98 10.75
N VAL A 24 -1.38 2.00 10.50
CA VAL A 24 -1.68 0.59 10.78
C VAL A 24 -1.14 0.14 12.14
N ARG A 25 0.14 0.41 12.41
CA ARG A 25 0.84 -0.03 13.63
C ARG A 25 0.11 0.32 14.94
N PRO A 26 -0.48 1.52 15.12
CA PRO A 26 -1.20 1.84 16.36
C PRO A 26 -2.43 0.96 16.62
N HIS A 27 -3.05 0.43 15.57
CA HIS A 27 -4.28 -0.36 15.64
C HIS A 27 -4.05 -1.86 15.47
N ALA A 28 -2.83 -2.29 15.13
CA ALA A 28 -2.53 -3.67 14.73
C ALA A 28 -2.95 -4.72 15.78
N GLU A 29 -2.71 -4.46 17.07
CA GLU A 29 -3.09 -5.39 18.15
C GLU A 29 -4.61 -5.52 18.31
N GLU A 30 -5.35 -4.42 18.14
CA GLU A 30 -6.81 -4.41 18.24
C GLU A 30 -7.45 -5.10 17.03
N ILE A 31 -6.92 -4.83 15.84
CA ILE A 31 -7.33 -5.47 14.58
C ILE A 31 -7.16 -6.99 14.69
N ASP A 32 -6.01 -7.46 15.19
CA ASP A 32 -5.74 -8.89 15.36
C ASP A 32 -6.73 -9.55 16.34
N LYS A 33 -7.03 -8.90 17.46
CA LYS A 33 -7.97 -9.43 18.47
C LYS A 33 -9.41 -9.51 17.97
N ASN A 34 -9.85 -8.49 17.22
CA ASN A 34 -11.25 -8.32 16.84
C ASN A 34 -11.55 -8.81 15.41
N CYS A 35 -10.52 -9.12 14.63
CA CYS A 35 -10.60 -9.40 13.19
C CYS A 35 -11.34 -8.30 12.41
N ASP A 36 -11.24 -7.06 12.87
CA ASP A 36 -11.94 -5.91 12.28
C ASP A 36 -10.93 -4.79 11.97
N VAL A 37 -10.88 -4.40 10.70
CA VAL A 37 -9.99 -3.33 10.23
C VAL A 37 -10.80 -2.04 10.17
N PRO A 38 -10.42 -0.99 10.92
CA PRO A 38 -11.09 0.30 10.86
C PRO A 38 -11.25 0.80 9.43
N ARG A 39 -12.49 1.16 9.07
CA ARG A 39 -12.83 1.62 7.72
C ARG A 39 -11.99 2.82 7.28
N GLU A 40 -11.68 3.72 8.21
CA GLU A 40 -10.85 4.90 7.97
C GLU A 40 -9.43 4.55 7.48
N ILE A 41 -8.83 3.45 7.96
CA ILE A 41 -7.51 3.00 7.49
C ILE A 41 -7.62 2.50 6.04
N LEU A 42 -8.69 1.75 5.73
CA LEU A 42 -8.94 1.25 4.38
C LEU A 42 -9.19 2.39 3.39
N ASP A 43 -9.95 3.41 3.79
CA ASP A 43 -10.23 4.57 2.95
C ASP A 43 -8.95 5.39 2.69
N LYS A 44 -8.11 5.62 3.71
CA LYS A 44 -6.79 6.26 3.52
C LYS A 44 -5.88 5.45 2.59
N ALA A 45 -5.85 4.12 2.73
CA ALA A 45 -5.07 3.27 1.82
C ALA A 45 -5.59 3.33 0.37
N ALA A 46 -6.90 3.44 0.18
CA ALA A 46 -7.50 3.62 -1.14
C ALA A 46 -7.14 4.97 -1.76
N GLU A 47 -7.15 6.06 -0.97
CA GLU A 47 -6.72 7.40 -1.41
C GLU A 47 -5.25 7.43 -1.85
N LEU A 48 -4.39 6.61 -1.23
CA LEU A 48 -3.00 6.45 -1.63
C LEU A 48 -2.80 5.53 -2.85
N GLY A 49 -3.87 4.97 -3.40
CA GLY A 49 -3.82 4.08 -4.57
C GLY A 49 -3.39 2.64 -4.24
N PHE A 50 -3.23 2.27 -2.97
CA PHE A 50 -2.73 0.95 -2.57
C PHE A 50 -3.70 -0.18 -2.94
N MET A 51 -5.01 0.10 -2.96
CA MET A 51 -6.04 -0.88 -3.32
C MET A 51 -6.12 -1.20 -4.82
N GLY A 52 -5.52 -0.36 -5.65
CA GLY A 52 -5.57 -0.45 -7.12
C GLY A 52 -4.19 -0.59 -7.76
N MET A 53 -3.16 -0.90 -6.98
CA MET A 53 -1.76 -0.73 -7.38
C MET A 53 -1.34 -1.44 -8.69
N PRO A 54 -1.69 -2.71 -8.93
CA PRO A 54 -1.30 -3.38 -10.18
C PRO A 54 -2.17 -2.99 -11.38
N PHE A 55 -3.32 -2.33 -11.17
CA PHE A 55 -4.26 -2.02 -12.24
C PHE A 55 -3.91 -0.73 -12.97
N PRO A 56 -4.14 -0.63 -14.28
CA PRO A 56 -3.93 0.59 -15.05
C PRO A 56 -4.80 1.78 -14.57
N GLU A 57 -4.29 2.99 -14.77
CA GLU A 57 -4.99 4.24 -14.43
C GLU A 57 -6.33 4.42 -15.18
N GLU A 58 -6.46 3.88 -16.40
CA GLU A 58 -7.72 3.93 -17.17
C GLU A 58 -8.90 3.24 -16.46
N TYR A 59 -8.61 2.34 -15.52
CA TYR A 59 -9.60 1.67 -14.66
C TYR A 59 -9.62 2.22 -13.23
N GLY A 60 -8.89 3.31 -12.96
CA GLY A 60 -8.76 3.91 -11.63
C GLY A 60 -7.70 3.26 -10.73
N GLY A 61 -6.78 2.47 -11.29
CA GLY A 61 -5.63 1.91 -10.57
C GLY A 61 -4.40 2.83 -10.55
N ALA A 62 -3.31 2.37 -9.93
CA ALA A 62 -2.08 3.16 -9.80
C ALA A 62 -1.01 2.85 -10.87
N GLY A 63 -1.22 1.85 -11.72
CA GLY A 63 -0.35 1.56 -12.86
C GLY A 63 1.06 1.04 -12.54
N LEU A 64 1.32 0.60 -11.30
CA LEU A 64 2.67 0.21 -10.84
C LEU A 64 2.98 -1.29 -11.02
N GLY A 65 2.02 -2.03 -11.59
CA GLY A 65 2.14 -3.45 -11.89
C GLY A 65 2.42 -4.33 -10.66
N GLU A 66 2.88 -5.55 -10.93
CA GLU A 66 3.09 -6.57 -9.90
C GLU A 66 4.27 -6.27 -8.96
N ILE A 67 5.32 -5.62 -9.45
CA ILE A 67 6.48 -5.28 -8.62
C ILE A 67 6.08 -4.24 -7.57
N GLY A 68 5.39 -3.17 -7.97
CA GLY A 68 4.85 -2.19 -7.03
C GLY A 68 3.92 -2.84 -6.01
N TYR A 69 3.02 -3.73 -6.45
CA TYR A 69 2.12 -4.47 -5.57
C TYR A 69 2.86 -5.32 -4.53
N CYS A 70 3.89 -6.07 -4.95
CA CYS A 70 4.74 -6.86 -4.04
C CYS A 70 5.55 -6.01 -3.06
N ILE A 71 5.91 -4.78 -3.41
CA ILE A 71 6.62 -3.86 -2.51
C ILE A 71 5.69 -3.31 -1.43
N MET A 72 4.40 -3.15 -1.75
CA MET A 72 3.40 -2.62 -0.83
C MET A 72 2.95 -3.63 0.23
N LEU A 73 2.82 -4.91 -0.12
CA LEU A 73 2.45 -6.03 0.78
C LEU A 73 3.52 -6.34 1.84
#